data_AF-U3IDY6-F1
#
_entry.id   AF-U3IDY6-F1
#
_cell.length_a   1.000
_cell.length_b   1.000
_cell.length_c   1.000
_cell.angle_alpha   90.00
_cell.angle_beta   90.00
_cell.angle_gamma   90.00
#
_symmetry.space_group_name_H-M   'P 1'
#
loop_
_entity.id
_entity.type
_entity.pdbx_description
1 polymer ?
#
loop_
_entity_poly.entity_id
_entity_poly.type
_entity_poly.pdbx_seq_one_letter_code
_entity_poly.pdbx_strand_id
1 'polypeptide(L)'
;MGGAALSGALWLGLLWAGAGTGAGGGCSERCCEGRDAACVSSGWREDGGYGSCYCDGGCRRAGDCCHDHGQACPALPCVVGEWSHWSGCAEQCKPNLRLRRRYIQQEPKNGGEPCPALEEKAGCLEYLTHQGQECGHEHVPAFITTSEYGKERKRRAASSSWSSDKEEAGYCVEFKTESLSHYCALENRPYARWMQYLREGHTVCVACQPPAMNTDTHRCSGDGHNADGGKILRWEAVGNSRCQGTWKKIRQLEQCSCPLVHSFIFT
;
A
#
# COMPACT_ATOMS: atom_id res chain seq x y z
N MET A 1 79.98 57.03 -3.98
CA MET A 1 80.12 55.71 -4.63
C MET A 1 78.71 55.14 -4.70
N GLY A 2 77.92 55.53 -5.70
CA GLY A 2 77.83 54.85 -7.00
C GLY A 2 76.70 53.81 -6.89
N GLY A 3 75.65 53.76 -7.69
CA GLY A 3 75.24 54.41 -8.93
C GLY A 3 73.97 53.67 -9.36
N ALA A 4 73.03 54.37 -10.00
CA ALA A 4 71.73 53.84 -10.40
C ALA A 4 71.84 52.65 -11.37
N ALA A 5 70.87 51.74 -11.31
CA ALA A 5 70.51 50.88 -12.42
C ALA A 5 68.99 50.73 -12.47
N LEU A 6 68.36 51.51 -13.36
CA LEU A 6 67.03 51.27 -13.89
C LEU A 6 67.12 50.06 -14.82
N SER A 7 66.23 49.09 -14.67
CA SER A 7 65.96 48.12 -15.73
C SER A 7 64.47 47.79 -15.71
N GLY A 8 63.73 48.44 -16.61
CA GLY A 8 62.44 47.97 -17.04
C GLY A 8 62.63 46.88 -18.08
N ALA A 9 61.80 45.83 -18.04
CA ALA A 9 61.46 45.04 -19.20
C ALA A 9 60.24 44.14 -18.88
N LEU A 10 59.15 44.45 -19.59
CA LEU A 10 58.17 43.54 -20.19
C LEU A 10 57.44 42.53 -19.28
N TRP A 11 56.23 42.94 -18.89
CA TRP A 11 55.13 42.01 -18.60
C TRP A 11 54.73 41.30 -19.89
N LEU A 12 55.24 40.08 -20.12
CA LEU A 12 54.60 39.15 -21.05
C LEU A 12 53.40 38.53 -20.33
N GLY A 13 52.25 39.17 -20.51
CA GLY A 13 50.96 38.57 -20.20
C GLY A 13 50.77 37.33 -21.06
N LEU A 14 51.03 36.15 -20.51
CA LEU A 14 50.48 34.91 -21.04
C LEU A 14 48.97 34.95 -20.78
N LEU A 15 48.25 35.44 -21.79
CA LEU A 15 46.82 35.19 -21.94
C LEU A 15 46.63 33.67 -21.89
N TRP A 16 46.18 33.16 -20.75
CA TRP A 16 45.47 31.90 -20.71
C TRP A 16 44.23 32.11 -21.57
N ALA A 17 44.31 31.69 -22.83
CA ALA A 17 43.12 31.34 -23.58
C ALA A 17 42.52 30.13 -22.85
N GLY A 18 41.72 30.41 -21.82
CA GLY A 18 40.77 29.45 -21.30
C GLY A 18 39.94 29.00 -22.48
N ALA A 19 40.17 27.77 -22.94
CA ALA A 19 39.22 27.03 -23.74
C ALA A 19 38.01 26.78 -22.83
N GLY A 20 37.20 27.82 -22.68
CA GLY A 20 35.95 27.86 -21.95
C GLY A 20 34.90 28.48 -22.84
N THR A 21 34.81 28.02 -24.09
CA THR A 21 33.54 28.12 -24.81
C THR A 21 32.58 27.17 -24.11
N GLY A 22 31.95 27.65 -23.05
CA GLY A 22 30.74 27.03 -22.51
C GLY A 22 29.73 27.02 -23.65
N ALA A 23 29.63 25.89 -24.34
CA ALA A 23 28.51 25.61 -25.21
C ALA A 23 27.27 25.58 -24.30
N GLY A 24 26.52 26.68 -24.31
CA GLY A 24 25.26 26.79 -23.57
C GLY A 24 24.30 25.75 -24.12
N GLY A 25 24.16 24.65 -23.41
CA GLY A 25 23.49 23.46 -23.90
C GLY A 25 23.42 22.38 -22.83
N GLY A 26 22.37 21.57 -22.86
CA GLY A 26 22.05 20.59 -21.81
C GLY A 26 20.71 20.89 -21.14
N CYS A 27 20.47 20.24 -19.99
CA CYS A 27 19.21 20.30 -19.26
C CYS A 27 19.22 21.26 -18.07
N SER A 28 20.36 21.89 -17.77
CA SER A 28 20.54 22.78 -16.61
C SER A 28 19.52 23.94 -16.51
N GLU A 29 18.92 24.37 -17.63
CA GLU A 29 17.93 25.47 -17.66
C GLU A 29 16.51 25.01 -18.05
N ARG A 30 16.31 23.72 -18.38
CA ARG A 30 15.03 23.22 -18.88
C ARG A 30 14.84 21.74 -18.50
N CYS A 31 13.91 21.50 -17.60
CA CYS A 31 13.39 20.17 -17.28
C CYS A 31 11.90 20.13 -17.61
N CYS A 32 11.45 19.12 -18.35
CA CYS A 32 10.05 18.94 -18.67
C CYS A 32 9.49 17.68 -18.02
N GLU A 33 8.27 17.79 -17.49
CA GLU A 33 7.58 16.66 -16.88
C GLU A 33 7.01 15.72 -17.94
N GLY A 34 7.08 14.42 -17.66
CA GLY A 34 6.57 13.39 -18.58
C GLY A 34 7.42 13.26 -19.85
N ARG A 35 6.83 12.72 -20.93
CA ARG A 35 7.47 12.61 -22.24
C ARG A 35 7.00 13.76 -23.11
N ASP A 36 7.93 14.58 -23.58
CA ASP A 36 7.66 15.78 -24.34
C ASP A 36 8.67 15.92 -25.48
N ALA A 37 8.20 15.63 -26.70
CA ALA A 37 9.01 15.74 -27.91
C ALA A 37 9.44 17.18 -28.24
N ALA A 38 8.85 18.19 -27.61
CA ALA A 38 9.27 19.59 -27.72
C ALA A 38 10.36 19.96 -26.69
N CYS A 39 10.62 19.12 -25.69
CA CYS A 39 11.63 19.33 -24.66
C CYS A 39 13.04 18.95 -25.13
N VAL A 40 13.42 19.52 -26.26
CA VAL A 40 14.71 19.30 -26.90
C VAL A 40 15.70 20.39 -26.48
N SER A 41 16.95 19.97 -26.30
CA SER A 41 18.11 20.83 -26.06
C SER A 41 19.26 20.37 -26.97
N SER A 42 20.27 21.22 -27.12
CA SER A 42 21.54 20.85 -27.75
C SER A 42 22.57 20.58 -26.66
N GLY A 43 23.25 19.44 -26.67
CA GLY A 43 24.22 19.10 -25.64
C GLY A 43 24.97 17.81 -25.95
N TRP A 44 25.77 17.37 -24.99
CA TRP A 44 26.44 16.08 -25.05
C TRP A 44 25.44 14.95 -24.83
N ARG A 45 25.53 13.89 -25.63
CA ARG A 45 24.75 12.67 -25.51
C ARG A 45 25.59 11.58 -24.84
N GLU A 46 24.94 10.49 -24.39
CA GLU A 46 25.63 9.35 -23.78
C GLU A 46 26.59 8.62 -24.75
N ASP A 47 26.38 8.74 -26.08
CA ASP A 47 27.27 8.19 -27.11
C ASP A 47 28.56 9.01 -27.32
N GLY A 48 28.75 10.10 -26.55
CA GLY A 48 29.89 11.01 -26.68
C GLY A 48 29.76 12.01 -27.84
N GLY A 49 28.65 12.00 -28.58
CA GLY A 49 28.35 12.98 -29.63
C GLY A 49 27.74 14.27 -29.07
N TYR A 50 28.04 15.40 -29.70
CA TYR A 50 27.36 16.67 -29.44
C TYR A 50 26.23 16.87 -30.44
N GLY A 51 25.01 17.15 -29.98
CA GLY A 51 23.86 17.33 -30.86
C GLY A 51 22.54 17.51 -30.13
N SER A 52 21.44 17.24 -30.82
CA SER A 52 20.09 17.26 -30.24
C SER A 52 19.91 16.13 -29.22
N CYS A 53 19.38 16.47 -28.04
CA CYS A 53 19.07 15.56 -26.95
C CYS A 53 17.85 16.06 -26.16
N TYR A 54 17.29 15.23 -25.29
CA TYR A 54 16.05 15.53 -24.58
C TYR A 54 16.27 15.74 -23.08
N CYS A 55 15.43 16.59 -22.49
CA CYS A 55 15.42 16.93 -21.07
C CYS A 55 14.07 16.65 -20.40
N ASP A 56 13.33 15.69 -20.96
CA ASP A 56 12.05 15.24 -20.43
C ASP A 56 12.21 13.98 -19.55
N GLY A 57 11.21 13.69 -18.72
CA GLY A 57 11.21 12.50 -17.87
C GLY A 57 11.14 11.16 -18.61
N GLY A 58 10.91 11.14 -19.92
CA GLY A 58 10.87 9.96 -20.78
C GLY A 58 12.20 9.61 -21.43
N CYS A 59 13.15 10.55 -21.49
CA CYS A 59 14.37 10.43 -22.31
C CYS A 59 15.23 9.22 -21.93
N ARG A 60 15.25 8.84 -20.64
CA ARG A 60 16.07 7.70 -20.17
C ARG A 60 15.58 6.38 -20.74
N ARG A 61 14.25 6.24 -20.89
CA ARG A 61 13.64 5.05 -21.47
C ARG A 61 13.81 5.02 -22.99
N ALA A 62 13.87 6.19 -23.62
CA ALA A 62 14.08 6.33 -25.06
C ALA A 62 15.58 6.24 -25.45
N GLY A 63 16.49 6.48 -24.51
CA GLY A 63 17.95 6.48 -24.74
C GLY A 63 18.46 7.74 -25.44
N ASP A 64 17.76 8.87 -25.30
CA ASP A 64 18.04 10.12 -26.01
C ASP A 64 18.25 11.34 -25.07
N CYS A 65 18.52 11.09 -23.78
CA CYS A 65 18.81 12.14 -22.81
C CYS A 65 20.08 12.93 -23.14
N CYS A 66 20.09 14.19 -22.76
CA CYS A 66 21.35 14.90 -22.58
C CYS A 66 22.14 14.29 -21.41
N HIS A 67 23.46 14.31 -21.52
CA HIS A 67 24.38 13.73 -20.54
C HIS A 67 24.22 14.34 -19.14
N ASP A 68 23.94 15.65 -19.05
CA ASP A 68 23.74 16.37 -17.80
C ASP A 68 22.34 16.20 -17.19
N HIS A 69 21.41 15.53 -17.89
CA HIS A 69 20.01 15.38 -17.46
C HIS A 69 19.87 14.84 -16.03
N GLY A 70 20.67 13.83 -15.64
CA GLY A 70 20.58 13.25 -14.30
C GLY A 70 20.97 14.20 -13.17
N GLN A 71 21.82 15.19 -13.44
CA GLN A 71 22.23 16.19 -12.47
C GLN A 71 21.31 17.41 -12.50
N ALA A 72 20.94 17.87 -13.70
CA ALA A 72 20.08 19.03 -13.91
C ALA A 72 18.60 18.78 -13.57
N CYS A 73 18.10 17.60 -13.92
CA CYS A 73 16.72 17.18 -13.75
C CYS A 73 16.69 15.89 -12.91
N PRO A 74 17.04 15.97 -11.61
CA PRO A 74 17.08 14.78 -10.77
C PRO A 74 15.69 14.15 -10.72
N ALA A 75 15.65 12.82 -10.88
CA ALA A 75 14.43 12.05 -10.74
C ALA A 75 13.96 12.10 -9.28
N LEU A 76 12.76 12.62 -9.06
CA LEU A 76 12.15 12.67 -7.73
C LEU A 76 11.00 11.67 -7.70
N PRO A 77 11.04 10.64 -6.84
CA PRO A 77 9.94 9.69 -6.75
C PRO A 77 8.71 10.37 -6.16
N CYS A 78 7.55 9.79 -6.44
CA CYS A 78 6.34 10.20 -5.74
C CYS A 78 6.45 9.89 -4.25
N VAL A 79 6.08 10.86 -3.42
CA VAL A 79 5.95 10.69 -1.97
C VAL A 79 4.49 10.85 -1.59
N VAL A 80 3.95 9.88 -0.84
CA VAL A 80 2.57 9.87 -0.39
C VAL A 80 2.50 9.95 1.12
N GLY A 81 1.45 10.58 1.64
CA GLY A 81 1.22 10.68 3.07
C GLY A 81 0.70 9.39 3.70
N GLU A 82 0.48 9.47 5.01
CA GLU A 82 -0.18 8.43 5.78
C GLU A 82 -1.60 8.16 5.25
N TRP A 83 -2.07 6.92 5.46
CA TRP A 83 -3.44 6.57 5.16
C TRP A 83 -4.42 7.30 6.09
N SER A 84 -5.55 7.72 5.52
CA SER A 84 -6.71 8.13 6.29
C SER A 84 -7.23 6.96 7.11
N HIS A 85 -8.06 7.28 8.08
CA HIS A 85 -8.97 6.32 8.65
C HIS A 85 -9.85 5.71 7.53
N TRP A 86 -10.06 4.39 7.57
CA TRP A 86 -11.18 3.71 6.89
C TRP A 86 -12.52 4.43 7.08
N SER A 87 -13.29 4.49 6.01
CA SER A 87 -14.71 4.82 6.03
C SER A 87 -15.52 3.80 6.84
N GLY A 88 -16.79 4.12 7.08
CA GLY A 88 -17.80 3.11 7.41
C GLY A 88 -17.98 2.10 6.29
N CYS A 89 -18.75 1.04 6.56
CA CYS A 89 -19.15 0.10 5.52
C CYS A 89 -20.11 0.75 4.54
N ALA A 90 -20.01 0.39 3.26
CA ALA A 90 -20.88 0.94 2.23
C ALA A 90 -22.37 0.62 2.47
N GLU A 91 -22.68 -0.49 3.14
CA GLU A 91 -24.04 -0.83 3.58
C GLU A 91 -24.01 -1.32 5.04
N GLN A 92 -25.04 -0.95 5.81
CA GLN A 92 -25.21 -1.41 7.18
C GLN A 92 -25.79 -2.83 7.22
N CYS A 93 -25.44 -3.59 8.26
CA CYS A 93 -25.92 -4.95 8.49
C CYS A 93 -25.70 -5.95 7.33
N LYS A 94 -24.81 -5.61 6.40
CA LYS A 94 -24.50 -6.45 5.23
C LYS A 94 -22.99 -6.48 4.98
N PRO A 95 -22.45 -7.63 4.56
CA PRO A 95 -21.06 -7.72 4.14
C PRO A 95 -20.84 -6.82 2.91
N ASN A 96 -19.92 -5.88 3.01
CA ASN A 96 -19.62 -4.95 1.93
C ASN A 96 -18.15 -4.51 1.97
N LEU A 97 -17.82 -3.43 1.28
CA LEU A 97 -16.52 -2.81 1.25
C LEU A 97 -16.51 -1.50 2.04
N ARG A 98 -15.34 -1.19 2.58
CA ARG A 98 -14.97 0.14 3.07
C ARG A 98 -13.68 0.59 2.37
N LEU A 99 -13.42 1.89 2.40
CA LEU A 99 -12.27 2.49 1.73
C LEU A 99 -11.45 3.38 2.65
N ARG A 100 -10.16 3.51 2.38
CA ARG A 100 -9.30 4.56 2.95
C ARG A 100 -8.48 5.19 1.85
N ARG A 101 -8.06 6.42 2.06
CA ARG A 101 -7.34 7.22 1.05
C ARG A 101 -6.09 7.83 1.65
N ARG A 102 -5.10 8.10 0.82
CA ARG A 102 -3.93 8.93 1.16
C ARG A 102 -3.71 9.92 0.04
N TYR A 103 -3.08 11.04 0.38
CA TYR A 103 -2.80 12.11 -0.58
C TYR A 103 -1.33 12.09 -0.99
N ILE A 104 -1.07 12.65 -2.17
CA ILE A 104 0.28 12.85 -2.69
C ILE A 104 0.88 14.06 -1.95
N GLN A 105 2.04 13.86 -1.33
CA GLN A 105 2.84 14.93 -0.72
C GLN A 105 3.84 15.51 -1.72
N GLN A 106 4.32 14.69 -2.65
CA GLN A 106 5.20 15.08 -3.74
C GLN A 106 4.84 14.30 -4.99
N GLU A 107 4.49 15.00 -6.07
CA GLU A 107 4.31 14.40 -7.39
C GLU A 107 5.65 13.89 -7.93
N PRO A 108 5.65 12.79 -8.69
CA PRO A 108 6.87 12.29 -9.31
C PRO A 108 7.38 13.30 -10.34
N LYS A 109 8.69 13.49 -10.41
CA LYS A 109 9.34 14.41 -11.35
C LYS A 109 10.46 13.75 -12.13
N ASN A 110 10.69 14.23 -13.36
CA ASN A 110 11.85 13.87 -14.20
C ASN A 110 12.06 12.35 -14.34
N GLY A 111 10.96 11.60 -14.53
CA GLY A 111 11.00 10.15 -14.66
C GLY A 111 11.18 9.38 -13.35
N GLY A 112 10.95 10.03 -12.20
CA GLY A 112 10.86 9.37 -10.90
C GLY A 112 9.70 8.36 -10.82
N GLU A 113 9.80 7.45 -9.84
CA GLU A 113 8.81 6.38 -9.65
C GLU A 113 7.39 6.93 -9.46
N PRO A 114 6.37 6.39 -10.17
CA PRO A 114 5.01 6.86 -10.10
C PRO A 114 4.41 6.63 -8.71
N CYS A 115 3.36 7.39 -8.39
CA CYS A 115 2.69 7.24 -7.11
C CYS A 115 2.12 5.83 -6.92
N PRO A 116 2.33 5.22 -5.73
CA PRO A 116 1.62 4.00 -5.40
C PRO A 116 0.12 4.29 -5.26
N ALA A 117 -0.70 3.23 -5.12
CA ALA A 117 -2.16 3.38 -4.99
C ALA A 117 -2.56 4.38 -3.89
N LEU A 118 -3.47 5.29 -4.21
CA LEU A 118 -3.97 6.34 -3.31
C LEU A 118 -5.29 5.98 -2.62
N GLU A 119 -5.96 4.93 -3.10
CA GLU A 119 -7.16 4.38 -2.49
C GLU A 119 -6.93 2.89 -2.21
N GLU A 120 -7.37 2.46 -1.03
CA GLU A 120 -7.37 1.06 -0.62
C GLU A 120 -8.78 0.66 -0.19
N LYS A 121 -9.15 -0.59 -0.50
CA LYS A 121 -10.45 -1.18 -0.14
C LYS A 121 -10.24 -2.33 0.83
N ALA A 122 -11.27 -2.65 1.60
CA ALA A 122 -11.29 -3.81 2.49
C ALA A 122 -12.72 -4.32 2.64
N GLY A 123 -12.88 -5.63 2.81
CA GLY A 123 -14.13 -6.20 3.28
C GLY A 123 -14.48 -5.70 4.68
N CYS A 124 -15.75 -5.42 4.93
CA CYS A 124 -16.27 -5.08 6.25
C CYS A 124 -17.75 -5.50 6.41
N LEU A 125 -18.18 -5.68 7.65
CA LEU A 125 -19.58 -5.84 8.03
C LEU A 125 -19.81 -4.96 9.28
N GLU A 126 -20.92 -4.22 9.28
CA GLU A 126 -21.35 -3.41 10.44
C GLU A 126 -22.34 -4.20 11.28
N TYR A 127 -22.15 -4.14 12.60
CA TYR A 127 -22.95 -4.84 13.61
C TYR A 127 -24.09 -4.01 14.20
N LEU A 128 -24.05 -2.70 13.97
CA LEU A 128 -25.03 -1.75 14.47
C LEU A 128 -25.56 -0.91 13.30
N THR A 129 -26.85 -0.61 13.32
CA THR A 129 -27.44 0.42 12.47
C THR A 129 -27.03 1.82 12.95
N HIS A 130 -27.29 2.85 12.14
CA HIS A 130 -27.13 4.25 12.58
C HIS A 130 -27.96 4.60 13.83
N GLN A 131 -28.98 3.80 14.14
CA GLN A 131 -29.86 3.98 15.31
C GLN A 131 -29.37 3.17 16.52
N GLY A 132 -28.21 2.51 16.43
CA GLY A 132 -27.63 1.71 17.51
C GLY A 132 -28.33 0.36 17.74
N GLN A 133 -29.15 -0.10 16.80
CA GLN A 133 -29.77 -1.42 16.88
C GLN A 133 -28.82 -2.49 16.36
N GLU A 134 -28.70 -3.60 17.09
CA GLU A 134 -27.91 -4.73 16.68
C GLU A 134 -28.49 -5.39 15.44
N CYS A 135 -27.63 -5.65 14.46
CA CYS A 135 -27.98 -6.42 13.28
C CYS A 135 -28.20 -7.87 13.74
N GLY A 136 -29.45 -8.34 13.74
CA GLY A 136 -29.79 -9.71 14.15
C GLY A 136 -29.09 -10.75 13.28
N HIS A 137 -28.10 -11.46 13.84
CA HIS A 137 -27.27 -12.43 13.12
C HIS A 137 -27.27 -13.79 13.81
N GLU A 138 -28.45 -14.40 13.98
CA GLU A 138 -28.53 -15.68 14.68
C GLU A 138 -28.01 -16.86 13.83
N HIS A 139 -28.00 -16.79 12.48
CA HIS A 139 -27.50 -17.89 11.63
C HIS A 139 -26.94 -17.44 10.27
N VAL A 140 -26.02 -16.48 10.27
CA VAL A 140 -25.30 -16.10 9.04
C VAL A 140 -24.01 -16.93 8.95
N PRO A 141 -23.53 -17.34 7.75
CA PRO A 141 -22.20 -17.92 7.61
C PRO A 141 -21.14 -17.07 8.32
N ALA A 142 -20.05 -17.72 8.74
CA ALA A 142 -18.92 -17.00 9.28
C ALA A 142 -18.32 -16.06 8.22
N PHE A 143 -18.40 -14.76 8.47
CA PHE A 143 -17.76 -13.77 7.61
C PHE A 143 -16.33 -13.53 8.07
N ILE A 144 -15.40 -13.61 7.10
CA ILE A 144 -13.98 -13.46 7.38
C ILE A 144 -13.28 -12.46 6.46
N THR A 145 -12.21 -11.87 7.00
CA THR A 145 -11.24 -11.09 6.23
C THR A 145 -9.82 -11.31 6.77
N THR A 146 -8.79 -10.88 6.04
CA THR A 146 -7.39 -11.02 6.47
C THR A 146 -7.09 -10.27 7.78
N SER A 147 -6.24 -10.87 8.63
CA SER A 147 -5.80 -10.31 9.91
C SER A 147 -5.01 -9.00 9.80
N GLU A 148 -4.46 -8.67 8.62
CA GLU A 148 -3.82 -7.37 8.38
C GLU A 148 -4.78 -6.21 8.60
N TYR A 149 -6.09 -6.40 8.34
CA TYR A 149 -7.12 -5.41 8.62
C TYR A 149 -7.42 -5.24 10.12
N GLY A 150 -7.17 -6.26 10.94
CA GLY A 150 -7.37 -6.22 12.40
C GLY A 150 -6.36 -5.32 13.11
N LYS A 151 -5.13 -5.22 12.59
CA LYS A 151 -4.06 -4.37 13.15
C LYS A 151 -4.44 -2.88 13.17
N GLU A 152 -5.20 -2.42 12.18
CA GLU A 152 -5.72 -1.05 12.13
C GLU A 152 -6.85 -0.80 13.16
N ARG A 153 -7.64 -1.82 13.54
CA ARG A 153 -8.66 -1.69 14.61
C ARG A 153 -8.00 -1.37 15.95
N LYS A 154 -6.89 -2.04 16.28
CA LYS A 154 -6.12 -1.80 17.51
C LYS A 154 -5.58 -0.36 17.59
N ARG A 155 -5.15 0.21 16.46
CA ARG A 155 -4.64 1.59 16.38
C ARG A 155 -5.72 2.64 16.65
N ARG A 156 -6.97 2.41 16.23
CA ARG A 156 -8.11 3.30 16.51
C ARG A 156 -8.55 3.31 17.96
N ALA A 157 -8.65 2.13 18.57
CA ALA A 157 -8.99 2.00 19.99
C ALA A 157 -7.95 2.69 20.90
N ALA A 158 -6.67 2.67 20.50
CA ALA A 158 -5.60 3.38 21.21
C ALA A 158 -5.62 4.91 21.03
N SER A 159 -6.31 5.44 20.01
CA SER A 159 -6.37 6.88 19.71
C SER A 159 -7.55 7.60 20.37
N SER A 160 -8.59 6.88 20.77
CA SER A 160 -9.60 7.39 21.71
C SER A 160 -8.98 7.42 23.10
N SER A 161 -8.81 8.62 23.65
CA SER A 161 -8.35 8.86 25.03
C SER A 161 -9.36 8.34 26.06
N TRP A 162 -9.51 7.03 26.15
CA TRP A 162 -10.19 6.29 27.21
C TRP A 162 -9.32 5.10 27.59
N SER A 163 -8.69 5.25 28.77
CA SER A 163 -8.11 4.21 29.63
C SER A 163 -7.63 2.93 28.95
N SER A 164 -6.30 2.82 28.85
CA SER A 164 -5.57 1.58 29.08
C SER A 164 -6.28 0.72 30.15
N ASP A 165 -6.34 -0.60 29.92
CA ASP A 165 -6.58 -1.67 30.91
C ASP A 165 -7.92 -2.43 30.91
N LYS A 166 -8.70 -2.38 29.83
CA LYS A 166 -9.58 -3.51 29.47
C LYS A 166 -9.46 -3.81 27.98
N GLU A 167 -8.34 -4.42 27.61
CA GLU A 167 -8.25 -5.17 26.37
C GLU A 167 -9.37 -6.24 26.46
N GLU A 168 -10.51 -6.02 25.80
CA GLU A 168 -11.57 -7.03 25.76
C GLU A 168 -10.97 -8.27 25.10
N ALA A 169 -10.61 -9.23 25.96
CA ALA A 169 -9.90 -10.43 25.58
C ALA A 169 -10.75 -11.19 24.56
N GLY A 170 -10.30 -11.16 23.30
CA GLY A 170 -10.87 -11.98 22.25
C GLY A 170 -10.48 -13.45 22.43
N TYR A 171 -11.00 -14.28 21.55
CA TYR A 171 -10.57 -15.67 21.41
C TYR A 171 -10.29 -15.96 19.95
N CYS A 172 -9.83 -17.16 19.66
CA CYS A 172 -9.63 -17.63 18.30
C CYS A 172 -10.20 -19.02 18.12
N VAL A 173 -10.68 -19.29 16.91
CA VAL A 173 -11.19 -20.60 16.52
C VAL A 173 -10.35 -21.14 15.37
N GLU A 174 -9.88 -22.37 15.54
CA GLU A 174 -9.22 -23.12 14.48
C GLU A 174 -10.26 -23.91 13.69
N PHE A 175 -10.24 -23.75 12.37
CA PHE A 175 -11.09 -24.47 11.45
C PHE A 175 -10.27 -25.24 10.42
N LYS A 176 -10.75 -26.41 10.02
CA LYS A 176 -10.22 -27.15 8.86
C LYS A 176 -11.09 -26.84 7.65
N THR A 177 -10.51 -26.25 6.60
CA THR A 177 -11.23 -25.96 5.35
C THR A 177 -11.62 -27.26 4.66
N GLU A 178 -12.92 -27.46 4.42
CA GLU A 178 -13.44 -28.66 3.75
C GLU A 178 -13.66 -28.40 2.25
N SER A 179 -14.20 -27.24 1.90
CA SER A 179 -14.38 -26.84 0.50
C SER A 179 -14.22 -25.33 0.35
N LEU A 180 -13.84 -24.89 -0.86
CA LEU A 180 -13.92 -23.50 -1.25
C LEU A 180 -14.32 -23.34 -2.71
N SER A 181 -15.03 -22.25 -2.98
CA SER A 181 -15.42 -21.85 -4.32
C SER A 181 -14.20 -21.51 -5.20
N HIS A 182 -14.22 -21.94 -6.47
CA HIS A 182 -13.15 -21.65 -7.44
C HIS A 182 -12.91 -20.14 -7.64
N TYR A 183 -13.92 -19.30 -7.36
CA TYR A 183 -13.79 -17.84 -7.42
C TYR A 183 -12.75 -17.28 -6.43
N CYS A 184 -12.41 -18.00 -5.35
CA CYS A 184 -11.34 -17.58 -4.43
C CYS A 184 -9.96 -17.56 -5.12
N ALA A 185 -9.70 -18.50 -6.02
CA ALA A 185 -8.43 -18.57 -6.75
C ALA A 185 -8.35 -17.57 -7.91
N LEU A 186 -9.49 -17.13 -8.44
CA LEU A 186 -9.57 -16.17 -9.54
C LEU A 186 -9.42 -14.71 -9.10
N GLU A 187 -9.48 -14.43 -7.81
CA GLU A 187 -9.53 -13.07 -7.29
C GLU A 187 -8.16 -12.39 -7.31
N ASN A 188 -7.95 -11.44 -8.22
CA ASN A 188 -6.66 -10.75 -8.39
C ASN A 188 -6.66 -9.31 -7.86
N ARG A 189 -7.76 -8.83 -7.28
CA ARG A 189 -7.81 -7.47 -6.72
C ARG A 189 -6.91 -7.40 -5.48
N PRO A 190 -6.09 -6.35 -5.32
CA PRO A 190 -5.12 -6.26 -4.23
C PRO A 190 -5.71 -6.50 -2.83
N TYR A 191 -6.91 -5.95 -2.56
CA TYR A 191 -7.59 -6.07 -1.26
C TYR A 191 -8.17 -7.47 -0.96
N ALA A 192 -8.31 -8.31 -1.98
CA ALA A 192 -8.92 -9.63 -1.89
C ALA A 192 -7.95 -10.76 -2.24
N ARG A 193 -6.69 -10.41 -2.56
CA ARG A 193 -5.63 -11.36 -2.94
C ARG A 193 -5.37 -12.42 -1.88
N TRP A 194 -5.65 -12.15 -0.61
CA TRP A 194 -5.53 -13.12 0.47
C TRP A 194 -6.39 -14.38 0.24
N MET A 195 -7.52 -14.24 -0.48
CA MET A 195 -8.42 -15.34 -0.82
C MET A 195 -7.72 -16.42 -1.67
N GLN A 196 -6.71 -16.03 -2.45
CA GLN A 196 -5.92 -16.96 -3.26
C GLN A 196 -5.02 -17.89 -2.42
N TYR A 197 -4.83 -17.62 -1.12
CA TYR A 197 -4.02 -18.47 -0.23
C TYR A 197 -4.84 -19.53 0.51
N LEU A 198 -6.17 -19.48 0.39
CA LEU A 198 -7.05 -20.52 0.92
C LEU A 198 -6.90 -21.82 0.12
N ARG A 199 -6.91 -22.94 0.83
CA ARG A 199 -6.73 -24.28 0.28
C ARG A 199 -7.60 -25.25 1.05
N GLU A 200 -8.16 -26.23 0.33
CA GLU A 200 -8.87 -27.34 0.96
C GLU A 200 -7.92 -28.16 1.84
N GLY A 201 -8.44 -28.72 2.93
CA GLY A 201 -7.70 -29.52 3.90
C GLY A 201 -6.79 -28.74 4.85
N HIS A 202 -6.57 -27.44 4.63
CA HIS A 202 -5.70 -26.63 5.48
C HIS A 202 -6.41 -26.13 6.74
N THR A 203 -5.63 -25.90 7.79
CA THR A 203 -6.10 -25.30 9.03
C THR A 203 -5.97 -23.78 8.94
N VAL A 204 -7.06 -23.09 9.24
CA VAL A 204 -7.13 -21.64 9.31
C VAL A 204 -7.52 -21.19 10.70
N CYS A 205 -7.10 -20.00 11.08
CA CYS A 205 -7.37 -19.43 12.39
C CYS A 205 -8.14 -18.14 12.24
N VAL A 206 -9.25 -18.03 12.96
CA VAL A 206 -10.12 -16.87 12.87
C VAL A 206 -10.26 -16.26 14.26
N ALA A 207 -9.72 -15.06 14.44
CA ALA A 207 -9.81 -14.35 15.70
C ALA A 207 -11.16 -13.64 15.85
N CYS A 208 -11.83 -13.88 16.97
CA CYS A 208 -13.01 -13.18 17.43
C CYS A 208 -12.61 -12.08 18.40
N GLN A 209 -12.82 -10.82 18.00
CA GLN A 209 -12.45 -9.64 18.77
C GLN A 209 -13.44 -8.51 18.46
N PRO A 210 -13.65 -7.54 19.35
CA PRO A 210 -14.47 -6.37 19.06
C PRO A 210 -14.10 -5.67 17.73
N PRO A 211 -15.08 -5.12 16.98
CA PRO A 211 -16.51 -5.09 17.26
C PRO A 211 -17.26 -6.37 16.81
N ALA A 212 -16.54 -7.40 16.38
CA ALA A 212 -17.16 -8.62 15.84
C ALA A 212 -17.82 -9.52 16.88
N MET A 213 -17.44 -9.28 18.13
CA MET A 213 -17.93 -10.01 19.28
C MET A 213 -19.22 -9.36 19.76
N ASN A 214 -20.29 -10.14 19.85
CA ASN A 214 -21.54 -9.71 20.48
C ASN A 214 -21.29 -9.39 21.96
N THR A 215 -21.87 -8.28 22.43
CA THR A 215 -21.60 -7.73 23.77
C THR A 215 -22.16 -8.58 24.91
N ASP A 216 -23.24 -9.32 24.67
CA ASP A 216 -23.94 -10.07 25.70
C ASP A 216 -23.40 -11.49 25.83
N THR A 217 -23.13 -12.13 24.70
CA THR A 217 -22.67 -13.52 24.61
C THR A 217 -21.15 -13.64 24.61
N HIS A 218 -20.42 -12.55 24.33
CA HIS A 218 -18.98 -12.54 24.09
C HIS A 218 -18.55 -13.50 22.97
N ARG A 219 -19.36 -13.63 21.92
CA ARG A 219 -19.14 -14.60 20.82
C ARG A 219 -19.32 -13.96 19.45
N CYS A 220 -18.62 -14.49 18.46
CA CYS A 220 -18.76 -14.07 17.08
C CYS A 220 -19.78 -14.94 16.32
N SER A 221 -20.52 -14.33 15.40
CA SER A 221 -21.42 -15.06 14.50
C SER A 221 -20.64 -16.05 13.63
N GLY A 222 -21.15 -17.28 13.54
CA GLY A 222 -20.53 -18.34 12.75
C GLY A 222 -19.30 -19.02 13.39
N ASP A 223 -19.00 -18.74 14.66
CA ASP A 223 -17.86 -19.33 15.38
C ASP A 223 -18.03 -20.83 15.73
N GLY A 224 -19.22 -21.37 15.49
CA GLY A 224 -19.52 -22.78 15.71
C GLY A 224 -19.60 -23.17 17.19
N HIS A 225 -20.24 -22.39 18.05
CA HIS A 225 -20.48 -22.79 19.46
C HIS A 225 -21.03 -24.21 19.57
N ASN A 226 -22.14 -24.43 18.86
CA ASN A 226 -22.98 -25.62 18.93
C ASN A 226 -22.56 -26.63 17.86
N ALA A 227 -21.32 -26.53 17.38
CA ALA A 227 -20.77 -27.37 16.35
C ALA A 227 -19.79 -28.34 17.01
N ASP A 228 -20.27 -29.56 17.26
CA ASP A 228 -19.39 -30.67 17.61
C ASP A 228 -18.45 -30.96 16.42
N GLY A 229 -17.27 -31.54 16.66
CA GLY A 229 -16.16 -31.64 15.69
C GLY A 229 -16.46 -32.29 14.33
N GLY A 230 -17.67 -32.82 14.11
CA GLY A 230 -18.15 -33.33 12.82
C GLY A 230 -19.04 -32.36 12.01
N LYS A 231 -19.57 -31.28 12.60
CA LYS A 231 -20.54 -30.39 11.94
C LYS A 231 -19.85 -29.51 10.90
N ILE A 232 -20.37 -29.55 9.68
CA ILE A 232 -19.93 -28.68 8.58
C ILE A 232 -20.56 -27.29 8.78
N LEU A 233 -19.71 -26.27 8.82
CA LEU A 233 -20.10 -24.86 8.91
C LEU A 233 -19.77 -24.17 7.60
N ARG A 234 -20.48 -23.07 7.32
CA ARG A 234 -20.30 -22.26 6.11
C ARG A 234 -19.59 -20.96 6.45
N TRP A 235 -18.75 -20.52 5.53
CA TRP A 235 -18.04 -19.25 5.63
C TRP A 235 -18.07 -18.50 4.30
N GLU A 236 -17.91 -17.18 4.38
CA GLU A 236 -17.88 -16.28 3.23
C GLU A 236 -16.83 -15.19 3.43
N ALA A 237 -16.08 -14.89 2.37
CA ALA A 237 -15.08 -13.83 2.38
C ALA A 237 -15.74 -12.47 2.20
N VAL A 238 -15.50 -11.54 3.13
CA VAL A 238 -16.09 -10.22 3.03
C VAL A 238 -15.45 -9.41 1.91
N GLY A 239 -16.28 -8.73 1.13
CA GLY A 239 -15.87 -7.99 -0.06
C GLY A 239 -15.81 -8.82 -1.34
N ASN A 240 -16.06 -10.14 -1.26
CA ASN A 240 -16.29 -11.00 -2.42
C ASN A 240 -17.15 -12.22 -2.04
N SER A 241 -18.47 -12.08 -2.14
CA SER A 241 -19.44 -13.14 -1.81
C SER A 241 -19.33 -14.41 -2.67
N ARG A 242 -18.63 -14.34 -3.82
CA ARG A 242 -18.35 -15.52 -4.64
C ARG A 242 -17.25 -16.40 -4.06
N CYS A 243 -16.36 -15.84 -3.24
CA CYS A 243 -15.38 -16.60 -2.48
C CYS A 243 -15.98 -17.02 -1.13
N GLN A 244 -16.45 -18.26 -1.09
CA GLN A 244 -17.12 -18.85 0.05
C GLN A 244 -16.82 -20.35 0.09
N GLY A 245 -17.14 -21.00 1.20
CA GLY A 245 -16.88 -22.42 1.33
C GLY A 245 -17.43 -23.01 2.61
N THR A 246 -16.90 -24.18 2.95
CA THR A 246 -17.23 -24.89 4.17
C THR A 246 -16.00 -25.27 4.95
N TRP A 247 -16.16 -25.42 6.27
CA TRP A 247 -15.12 -25.88 7.17
C TRP A 247 -15.69 -26.65 8.35
N LYS A 248 -14.83 -27.30 9.12
CA LYS A 248 -15.16 -27.93 10.41
C LYS A 248 -14.39 -27.27 11.53
N LYS A 249 -15.05 -27.04 12.67
CA LYS A 249 -14.39 -26.51 13.87
C LYS A 249 -13.46 -27.58 14.45
N ILE A 250 -12.21 -27.20 14.68
CA ILE A 250 -11.22 -28.06 15.34
C ILE A 250 -11.29 -27.79 16.85
N ARG A 251 -11.07 -26.53 17.26
CA ARG A 251 -11.07 -26.11 18.66
C ARG A 251 -11.14 -24.59 18.80
N GLN A 252 -11.44 -24.14 20.02
CA GLN A 252 -11.40 -22.75 20.43
C GLN A 252 -10.21 -22.56 21.39
N LEU A 253 -9.48 -21.47 21.23
CA LEU A 253 -8.29 -21.09 22.02
C LEU A 253 -8.42 -19.64 22.46
N GLU A 254 -7.82 -19.25 23.58
CA GLU A 254 -7.73 -17.83 23.98
C GLU A 254 -6.82 -17.05 23.01
N GLN A 255 -5.73 -17.67 22.56
CA GLN A 255 -4.79 -17.10 21.60
C GLN A 255 -4.35 -18.18 20.60
N CYS A 256 -4.31 -17.82 19.32
CA CYS A 256 -3.90 -18.71 18.24
C CYS A 256 -2.46 -18.41 17.80
N SER A 257 -1.65 -19.46 17.58
CA SER A 257 -0.33 -19.38 16.96
C SER A 257 -0.39 -19.85 15.51
N CYS A 258 -0.84 -18.97 14.60
CA CYS A 258 -1.11 -19.37 13.21
C CYS A 258 -0.20 -18.68 12.20
N PRO A 259 0.15 -19.34 11.09
CA PRO A 259 0.89 -18.71 10.01
C PRO A 259 0.16 -17.48 9.49
N LEU A 260 0.90 -16.40 9.20
CA LEU A 260 0.32 -15.11 8.77
C LEU A 260 -0.65 -15.25 7.58
N VAL A 261 -0.36 -16.16 6.64
CA VAL A 261 -1.16 -16.43 5.43
C VAL A 261 -2.50 -17.12 5.70
N HIS A 262 -2.68 -17.77 6.86
CA HIS A 262 -3.90 -18.49 7.25
C HIS A 262 -4.53 -17.90 8.53
N SER A 263 -4.23 -16.64 8.80
CA SER A 263 -4.70 -15.87 9.95
C SER A 263 -5.75 -14.83 9.51
N PHE A 264 -6.98 -15.04 9.95
CA PHE A 264 -8.16 -14.25 9.61
C PHE A 264 -8.82 -13.68 10.87
N ILE A 265 -9.79 -12.79 10.66
CA ILE A 265 -10.61 -12.22 11.72
C ILE A 265 -12.07 -12.34 11.34
N PHE A 266 -12.93 -12.55 12.34
CA PHE A 266 -14.36 -12.36 12.16
C PHE A 266 -14.64 -10.88 11.89
N THR A 267 -15.64 -10.65 11.05
CA THR A 267 -16.01 -9.33 10.52
C THR A 267 -17.47 -9.09 10.59
#